data_AF-A0A7Y4Y2X7-F1
#
_entry.id   AF-A0A7Y4Y2X7-F1
#
_cell.length_a   1.000
_cell.length_b   1.000
_cell.length_c   1.000
_cell.angle_alpha   90.00
_cell.angle_beta   90.00
_cell.angle_gamma   90.00
#
_symmetry.space_group_name_H-M   'P 1'
#
loop_
_entity.id
_entity.type
_entity.pdbx_description
1 polymer ?
#
loop_
_entity_poly.entity_id
_entity_poly.type
_entity_poly.pdbx_seq_one_letter_code
_entity_poly.pdbx_strand_id
1 'polypeptide(L)'
;MLTVSLEQPTYSMTAPEFLSDPAASQAYSIAVGDVSGDGRDDLVFLSRRFTPNPIDTRTEIYAAYQRGDGHLDAAVKIGDSGNNLAYQLLIADLDRNGVGDIVTSTGNGVMLLRSNADGTFTSSTTVAGFPQDLVVTDVDRDGYLDVLVDSSDTSATVIHGNSRGLIERVSMLPLPSSAVRTTGDVTGDGLDDLILATIFSRPFEEFQIYPALASGGYAAPVVLSLPLGSNHTSSLAVGDFNGDGRGDLALDEARDGANLRLYLQDSLGNLAPSLEIARQRGSGLLITTDLNRDGRADLAMAHSGWGYIGYYLQTGTGFTPENVVEAYQFQGRLNYFAAGDLNHDGCGDLVIARLSQSPVLLYGQGCAPRPRIANCRLPAVAVEGSGLVAAHLASPLVRQHNGDAGANVREGPTRGAGARIGRDRTFTASSTP
;
A
#
# COMPACT_ATOMS: atom_id res chain seq x y z
N MET A 1 -10.12 -29.32 33.33
CA MET A 1 -10.69 -28.18 32.57
C MET A 1 -9.67 -27.07 32.61
N LEU A 2 -8.93 -26.87 31.52
CA LEU A 2 -8.17 -25.64 31.33
C LEU A 2 -9.18 -24.63 30.78
N THR A 3 -9.60 -23.69 31.62
CA THR A 3 -10.28 -22.48 31.17
C THR A 3 -9.27 -21.66 30.40
N VAL A 4 -9.26 -21.80 29.08
CA VAL A 4 -8.64 -20.80 28.20
C VAL A 4 -9.50 -19.55 28.36
N SER A 5 -9.04 -18.61 29.19
CA SER A 5 -9.55 -17.25 29.16
C SER A 5 -9.15 -16.69 27.80
N LEU A 6 -10.08 -16.67 26.86
CA LEU A 6 -9.94 -15.85 25.67
C LEU A 6 -9.98 -14.40 26.17
N GLU A 7 -8.81 -13.81 26.42
CA GLU A 7 -8.73 -12.36 26.58
C GLU A 7 -9.33 -11.75 25.32
N GLN A 8 -10.45 -11.03 25.48
CA GLN A 8 -10.97 -10.24 24.38
C GLN A 8 -9.89 -9.22 24.00
N PRO A 9 -9.61 -9.03 22.69
CA PRO A 9 -8.69 -7.98 22.29
C PRO A 9 -9.18 -6.67 22.89
N THR A 10 -8.32 -6.03 23.68
CA THR A 10 -8.60 -4.78 24.39
C THR A 10 -8.61 -3.57 23.46
N TYR A 11 -8.34 -3.80 22.18
CA TYR A 11 -8.24 -2.76 21.18
C TYR A 11 -9.60 -2.11 20.91
N SER A 12 -9.62 -0.78 20.95
CA SER A 12 -10.79 0.02 20.57
C SER A 12 -10.36 1.37 20.02
N MET A 13 -11.26 2.03 19.30
CA MET A 13 -11.04 3.40 18.85
C MET A 13 -11.68 4.39 19.82
N THR A 14 -11.05 5.54 20.02
CA THR A 14 -11.64 6.66 20.72
C THR A 14 -12.84 7.23 19.98
N ALA A 15 -13.57 8.13 20.64
CA ALA A 15 -14.49 9.02 19.95
C ALA A 15 -13.72 9.88 18.91
N PRO A 16 -14.38 10.29 17.81
CA PRO A 16 -13.76 11.11 16.77
C PRO A 16 -13.31 12.48 17.29
N GLU A 17 -12.04 12.79 17.05
CA GLU A 17 -11.46 14.12 17.23
C GLU A 17 -11.33 14.83 15.88
N PHE A 18 -11.45 16.16 15.87
CA PHE A 18 -11.36 16.95 14.64
C PHE A 18 -10.05 17.71 14.60
N LEU A 19 -9.30 17.58 13.50
CA LEU A 19 -8.11 18.39 13.29
C LEU A 19 -8.52 19.86 13.11
N SER A 20 -8.36 20.63 14.19
CA SER A 20 -8.81 22.01 14.30
C SER A 20 -7.77 22.98 13.73
N ASP A 21 -7.40 22.78 12.47
CA ASP A 21 -6.49 23.64 11.72
C ASP A 21 -7.21 24.29 10.52
N PRO A 22 -7.15 25.62 10.34
CA PRO A 22 -7.75 26.29 9.18
C PRO A 22 -7.27 25.74 7.84
N ALA A 23 -6.01 25.32 7.73
CA ALA A 23 -5.46 24.73 6.52
C ALA A 23 -6.15 23.39 6.18
N ALA A 24 -6.60 22.65 7.19
CA ALA A 24 -7.26 21.36 7.02
C ALA A 24 -8.76 21.47 6.71
N SER A 25 -9.34 22.68 6.70
CA SER A 25 -10.77 22.91 6.47
C SER A 25 -11.30 22.36 5.14
N GLN A 26 -10.41 22.12 4.17
CA GLN A 26 -10.73 21.53 2.87
C GLN A 26 -9.77 20.41 2.49
N ALA A 27 -9.28 19.68 3.48
CA ALA A 27 -8.52 18.47 3.25
C ALA A 27 -9.37 17.44 2.49
N TYR A 28 -8.82 16.87 1.44
CA TYR A 28 -9.55 15.90 0.60
C TYR A 28 -8.73 14.64 0.26
N SER A 29 -7.40 14.69 0.42
CA SER A 29 -6.55 13.51 0.41
C SER A 29 -5.55 13.58 1.55
N ILE A 30 -5.22 12.44 2.15
CA ILE A 30 -4.47 12.37 3.41
C ILE A 30 -3.58 11.13 3.43
N ALA A 31 -2.43 11.24 4.07
CA ALA A 31 -1.47 10.17 4.26
C ALA A 31 -0.79 10.35 5.62
N VAL A 32 -0.33 9.23 6.20
CA VAL A 32 0.33 9.20 7.51
C VAL A 32 1.67 8.47 7.38
N GLY A 33 2.71 9.05 7.98
CA GLY A 33 4.04 8.45 8.05
C GLY A 33 5.11 9.47 8.45
N ASP A 34 6.26 9.00 8.91
CA ASP A 34 7.40 9.86 9.28
C ASP A 34 7.99 10.54 8.04
N VAL A 35 7.68 11.82 7.84
CA VAL A 35 8.27 12.64 6.76
C VAL A 35 9.27 13.65 7.29
N SER A 36 9.32 13.84 8.61
CA SER A 36 10.24 14.74 9.30
C SER A 36 11.61 14.10 9.59
N GLY A 37 11.67 12.76 9.65
CA GLY A 37 12.85 11.97 9.96
C GLY A 37 13.10 11.80 11.47
N ASP A 38 12.08 12.03 12.30
CA ASP A 38 12.22 12.02 13.76
C ASP A 38 11.71 10.73 14.44
N GLY A 39 11.31 9.75 13.62
CA GLY A 39 10.82 8.43 14.01
C GLY A 39 9.35 8.40 14.44
N ARG A 40 8.61 9.48 14.23
CA ARG A 40 7.18 9.60 14.54
C ARG A 40 6.37 9.80 13.28
N ASP A 41 5.15 9.27 13.28
CA ASP A 41 4.26 9.45 12.14
C ASP A 41 3.73 10.89 12.09
N ASP A 42 3.87 11.53 10.94
CA ASP A 42 3.32 12.84 10.66
C ASP A 42 2.05 12.72 9.82
N LEU A 43 1.22 13.76 9.85
CA LEU A 43 0.01 13.83 9.02
C LEU A 43 0.23 14.76 7.82
N VAL A 44 0.14 14.22 6.61
CA VAL A 44 0.24 15.01 5.38
C VAL A 44 -1.12 15.03 4.68
N PHE A 45 -1.55 16.19 4.19
CA PHE A 45 -2.82 16.30 3.47
C PHE A 45 -2.77 17.30 2.32
N LEU A 46 -3.59 17.02 1.30
CA LEU A 46 -3.91 17.95 0.23
C LEU A 46 -5.11 18.79 0.64
N SER A 47 -4.93 20.11 0.63
CA SER A 47 -5.99 21.06 0.90
C SER A 47 -6.28 21.94 -0.30
N ARG A 48 -7.58 22.14 -0.57
CA ARG A 48 -8.01 23.01 -1.66
C ARG A 48 -8.16 24.43 -1.17
N ARG A 49 -7.54 25.38 -1.87
CA ARG A 49 -7.74 26.80 -1.62
C ARG A 49 -8.66 27.39 -2.67
N PHE A 50 -9.95 27.51 -2.34
CA PHE A 50 -10.90 28.22 -3.20
C PHE A 50 -10.59 29.72 -3.27
N THR A 51 -10.52 30.22 -4.48
CA THR A 51 -10.38 31.64 -4.80
C THR A 51 -11.61 32.10 -5.58
N PRO A 52 -11.98 33.39 -5.52
CA PRO A 52 -13.12 33.91 -6.30
C PRO A 52 -13.00 33.67 -7.81
N ASN A 53 -11.77 33.64 -8.32
CA ASN A 53 -11.47 33.22 -9.69
C ASN A 53 -11.09 31.73 -9.71
N PRO A 54 -11.86 30.85 -10.39
CA PRO A 54 -11.61 29.42 -10.42
C PRO A 54 -10.23 29.01 -10.94
N ILE A 55 -9.61 29.82 -11.82
CA ILE A 55 -8.28 29.56 -12.38
C ILE A 55 -7.17 29.70 -11.32
N ASP A 56 -7.43 30.48 -10.27
CA ASP A 56 -6.51 30.71 -9.16
C ASP A 56 -6.65 29.68 -8.03
N THR A 57 -7.60 28.73 -8.17
CA THR A 57 -7.77 27.66 -7.18
C THR A 57 -6.56 26.75 -7.23
N ARG A 58 -5.93 26.53 -6.08
CA ARG A 58 -4.73 25.68 -5.97
C ARG A 58 -4.94 24.54 -5.00
N THR A 59 -4.22 23.46 -5.26
CA THR A 59 -4.01 22.41 -4.28
C THR A 59 -2.70 22.67 -3.57
N GLU A 60 -2.81 22.85 -2.26
CA GLU A 60 -1.69 23.09 -1.36
C GLU A 60 -1.43 21.82 -0.55
N ILE A 61 -0.15 21.56 -0.26
CA ILE A 61 0.29 20.40 0.52
C ILE A 61 0.72 20.90 1.88
N TYR A 62 0.15 20.29 2.93
CA TYR A 62 0.43 20.62 4.30
C TYR A 62 0.92 19.38 5.05
N ALA A 63 1.85 19.59 5.99
CA ALA A 63 2.24 18.61 6.98
C ALA A 63 1.95 19.14 8.38
N ALA A 64 1.30 18.33 9.20
CA ALA A 64 1.18 18.54 10.64
C ALA A 64 2.11 17.54 11.32
N TYR A 65 3.22 18.04 11.87
CA TYR A 65 4.28 17.21 12.44
C TYR A 65 3.89 16.69 13.82
N GLN A 66 4.19 15.42 14.12
CA GLN A 66 3.93 14.87 15.44
C GLN A 66 5.02 15.25 16.43
N ARG A 67 4.60 15.82 17.56
CA ARG A 67 5.48 16.12 18.67
C ARG A 67 5.76 14.89 19.53
N GLY A 68 6.85 14.94 20.28
CA GLY A 68 7.19 13.88 21.25
C GLY A 68 6.21 13.70 22.41
N ASP A 69 5.19 14.55 22.54
CA ASP A 69 4.08 14.41 23.49
C ASP A 69 2.82 13.80 22.86
N GLY A 70 2.91 13.29 21.62
CA GLY A 70 1.81 12.62 20.95
C GLY A 70 0.75 13.54 20.34
N HIS A 71 1.00 14.83 20.24
CA HIS A 71 0.08 15.76 19.58
C HIS A 71 0.65 16.21 18.24
N LEU A 72 -0.24 16.47 17.27
CA LEU A 72 0.12 17.11 16.02
C LEU A 72 0.31 18.63 16.23
N ASP A 73 1.38 19.18 15.68
CA ASP A 73 1.58 20.63 15.58
C ASP A 73 0.66 21.27 14.54
N ALA A 74 0.59 22.60 14.57
CA ALA A 74 -0.12 23.35 13.53
C ALA A 74 0.44 23.03 12.15
N ALA A 75 -0.45 22.85 11.17
CA ALA A 75 -0.09 22.41 9.85
C ALA A 75 0.75 23.48 9.12
N VAL A 76 1.88 23.07 8.57
CA VAL A 76 2.79 23.92 7.81
C VAL A 76 2.64 23.62 6.33
N LYS A 77 2.53 24.65 5.49
CA LYS A 77 2.53 24.48 4.04
C LYS A 77 3.92 24.05 3.57
N ILE A 78 4.00 22.88 2.94
CA ILE A 78 5.25 22.29 2.45
C ILE A 78 5.34 22.26 0.91
N GLY A 79 4.22 22.47 0.20
CA GLY A 79 4.20 22.46 -1.26
C GLY A 79 2.93 23.01 -1.89
N ASP A 80 2.93 23.06 -3.23
CA ASP A 80 1.80 23.47 -4.07
C ASP A 80 1.84 22.63 -5.34
N SER A 81 0.85 21.75 -5.54
CA SER A 81 0.76 20.87 -6.72
C SER A 81 0.10 21.56 -7.92
N GLY A 82 -0.15 22.87 -7.82
CA GLY A 82 -0.70 23.70 -8.86
C GLY A 82 -2.22 23.79 -8.84
N ASN A 83 -2.78 24.24 -9.96
CA ASN A 83 -4.20 24.54 -10.14
C ASN A 83 -5.04 23.36 -10.65
N ASN A 84 -4.49 22.14 -10.59
CA ASN A 84 -5.17 20.96 -11.04
C ASN A 84 -5.55 20.07 -9.85
N LEU A 85 -6.62 19.29 -10.03
CA LEU A 85 -7.13 18.40 -9.00
C LEU A 85 -6.16 17.21 -8.85
N ALA A 86 -5.05 17.41 -8.13
CA ALA A 86 -4.28 16.30 -7.61
C ALA A 86 -5.24 15.40 -6.83
N TYR A 87 -5.34 14.12 -7.19
CA TYR A 87 -6.34 13.18 -6.66
C TYR A 87 -5.80 12.25 -5.59
N GLN A 88 -4.48 12.22 -5.42
CA GLN A 88 -3.83 11.22 -4.59
C GLN A 88 -2.54 11.75 -4.00
N LEU A 89 -2.39 11.48 -2.71
CA LEU A 89 -1.22 11.71 -1.90
C LEU A 89 -0.77 10.36 -1.34
N LEU A 90 0.50 10.03 -1.51
CA LEU A 90 1.14 8.84 -0.95
C LEU A 90 2.40 9.28 -0.21
N ILE A 91 2.76 8.52 0.83
CA ILE A 91 4.07 8.63 1.49
C ILE A 91 4.77 7.30 1.26
N ALA A 92 6.06 7.34 0.90
CA ALA A 92 6.90 6.16 0.73
C ALA A 92 8.39 6.53 0.86
N ASP A 93 9.21 5.67 1.45
CA ASP A 93 10.67 5.84 1.45
C ASP A 93 11.25 5.40 0.09
N LEU A 94 11.24 6.31 -0.88
CA LEU A 94 11.59 5.98 -2.28
C LEU A 94 13.09 5.78 -2.49
N ASP A 95 13.91 6.44 -1.67
CA ASP A 95 15.37 6.43 -1.77
C ASP A 95 16.06 5.53 -0.73
N ARG A 96 15.27 4.88 0.13
CA ARG A 96 15.69 3.97 1.20
C ARG A 96 16.55 4.64 2.27
N ASN A 97 16.24 5.88 2.61
CA ASN A 97 16.95 6.63 3.64
C ASN A 97 16.32 6.47 5.05
N GLY A 98 15.17 5.80 5.16
CA GLY A 98 14.42 5.60 6.39
C GLY A 98 13.39 6.69 6.71
N VAL A 99 13.19 7.65 5.81
CA VAL A 99 12.24 8.77 5.94
C VAL A 99 11.30 8.78 4.75
N GLY A 100 10.02 9.03 5.00
CA GLY A 100 9.00 9.09 3.97
C GLY A 100 9.16 10.29 3.05
N ASP A 101 9.20 10.02 1.75
CA ASP A 101 8.98 11.00 0.70
C ASP A 101 7.50 11.12 0.37
N ILE A 102 7.07 12.29 -0.10
CA ILE A 102 5.68 12.53 -0.48
C ILE A 102 5.54 12.49 -2.00
N VAL A 103 4.60 11.70 -2.49
CA VAL A 103 4.24 11.61 -3.91
C VAL A 103 2.81 12.08 -4.08
N THR A 104 2.57 12.99 -5.02
CA THR A 104 1.21 13.41 -5.38
C THR A 104 1.03 13.52 -6.88
N SER A 105 -0.17 13.22 -7.34
CA SER A 105 -0.57 13.50 -8.72
C SER A 105 -0.62 15.01 -8.97
N THR A 106 -0.42 15.41 -10.21
CA THR A 106 -0.59 16.77 -10.71
C THR A 106 -1.49 16.73 -11.94
N GLY A 107 -1.64 17.88 -12.61
CA GLY A 107 -2.45 17.95 -13.82
C GLY A 107 -1.95 17.14 -15.01
N ASN A 108 -0.64 16.91 -15.11
CA ASN A 108 -0.01 16.26 -16.26
C ASN A 108 1.18 15.36 -15.88
N GLY A 109 1.22 14.90 -14.62
CA GLY A 109 2.28 14.02 -14.14
C GLY A 109 2.28 13.88 -12.63
N VAL A 110 3.44 13.59 -12.06
CA VAL A 110 3.62 13.33 -10.63
C VAL A 110 4.61 14.32 -10.05
N MET A 111 4.29 14.87 -8.89
CA MET A 111 5.20 15.68 -8.10
C MET A 111 5.72 14.86 -6.92
N LEU A 112 7.04 14.91 -6.75
CA LEU A 112 7.75 14.37 -5.61
C LEU A 112 8.16 15.53 -4.69
N LEU A 113 7.90 15.38 -3.40
CA LEU A 113 8.54 16.16 -2.34
C LEU A 113 9.42 15.18 -1.57
N ARG A 114 10.72 15.16 -1.91
CA ARG A 114 11.70 14.33 -1.24
C ARG A 114 12.03 14.93 0.13
N SER A 115 11.98 14.14 1.19
CA SER A 115 12.32 14.61 2.54
C SER A 115 13.82 14.85 2.64
N ASN A 116 14.19 15.96 3.30
CA ASN A 116 15.57 16.25 3.68
C ASN A 116 15.89 15.74 5.11
N ALA A 117 14.98 14.98 5.74
CA ALA A 117 15.09 14.45 7.11
C ALA A 117 15.23 15.52 8.21
N ASP A 118 14.71 16.72 7.95
CA ASP A 118 14.67 17.84 8.88
C ASP A 118 13.31 18.58 8.86
N GLY A 119 12.28 17.92 8.34
CA GLY A 119 10.96 18.51 8.08
C GLY A 119 10.91 19.49 6.90
N THR A 120 11.97 19.58 6.08
CA THR A 120 11.97 20.32 4.81
C THR A 120 12.02 19.37 3.61
N PHE A 121 11.63 19.88 2.43
CA PHE A 121 11.50 19.07 1.21
C PHE A 121 12.19 19.67 0.01
N THR A 122 12.74 18.80 -0.83
CA THR A 122 13.17 19.14 -2.18
C THR A 122 12.11 18.67 -3.18
N SER A 123 11.53 19.59 -3.95
CA SER A 123 10.46 19.26 -4.90
C SER A 123 10.96 19.04 -6.32
N SER A 124 10.34 18.09 -7.02
CA SER A 124 10.51 17.87 -8.46
C SER A 124 9.18 17.42 -9.07
N THR A 125 9.02 17.55 -10.39
CA THR A 125 7.82 17.09 -11.08
C THR A 125 8.21 16.41 -12.37
N THR A 126 7.69 15.20 -12.56
CA THR A 126 7.89 14.38 -13.76
C THR A 126 6.59 14.33 -14.54
N VAL A 127 6.65 14.67 -15.83
CA VAL A 127 5.50 14.58 -16.74
C VAL A 127 5.20 13.09 -17.00
N ALA A 128 3.95 12.68 -16.75
CA ALA A 128 3.55 11.27 -16.80
C ALA A 128 2.07 11.08 -17.21
N GLY A 129 1.55 11.97 -18.07
CA GLY A 129 0.17 11.90 -18.53
C GLY A 129 -0.83 12.45 -17.52
N PHE A 130 -2.10 12.05 -17.61
CA PHE A 130 -3.16 12.54 -16.72
C PHE A 130 -3.43 11.52 -15.60
N PRO A 131 -2.73 11.60 -14.46
CA PRO A 131 -2.83 10.59 -13.41
C PRO A 131 -4.26 10.49 -12.88
N GLN A 132 -4.84 9.30 -12.95
CA GLN A 132 -6.07 8.94 -12.23
C GLN A 132 -5.75 8.25 -10.90
N ASP A 133 -4.61 7.55 -10.86
CA ASP A 133 -4.16 6.75 -9.73
C ASP A 133 -2.66 6.50 -9.83
N LEU A 134 -2.05 6.22 -8.69
CA LEU A 134 -0.63 6.04 -8.45
C LEU A 134 -0.46 4.79 -7.59
N VAL A 135 0.46 3.94 -8.00
CA VAL A 135 0.89 2.78 -7.21
C VAL A 135 2.40 2.86 -7.07
N VAL A 136 2.91 2.59 -5.87
CA VAL A 136 4.34 2.64 -5.57
C VAL A 136 4.84 1.22 -5.35
N THR A 137 5.81 0.78 -6.17
CA THR A 137 6.43 -0.55 -6.07
C THR A 137 7.71 -0.58 -6.89
N ASP A 138 8.62 -1.50 -6.60
CA ASP A 138 9.86 -1.71 -7.36
C ASP A 138 9.57 -2.54 -8.62
N VAL A 139 9.28 -1.85 -9.74
CA VAL A 139 8.86 -2.50 -10.99
C VAL A 139 10.05 -3.11 -11.70
N ASP A 140 11.20 -2.42 -11.74
CA ASP A 140 12.38 -2.90 -12.49
C ASP A 140 13.36 -3.74 -11.66
N ARG A 141 13.09 -3.91 -10.36
CA ARG A 141 13.83 -4.75 -9.41
C ARG A 141 15.24 -4.26 -9.17
N ASP A 142 15.44 -2.94 -9.24
CA ASP A 142 16.73 -2.31 -8.94
C ASP A 142 16.94 -2.04 -7.43
N GLY A 143 15.91 -2.28 -6.62
CA GLY A 143 15.93 -2.03 -5.20
C GLY A 143 15.59 -0.59 -4.83
N TYR A 144 14.90 0.16 -5.68
CA TYR A 144 14.27 1.43 -5.33
C TYR A 144 12.80 1.40 -5.73
N LEU A 145 11.97 2.18 -5.04
CA LEU A 145 10.55 2.20 -5.35
C LEU A 145 10.30 3.10 -6.58
N ASP A 146 9.52 2.57 -7.52
CA ASP A 146 9.02 3.31 -8.67
C ASP A 146 7.60 3.81 -8.42
N VAL A 147 7.11 4.71 -9.29
CA VAL A 147 5.70 5.12 -9.32
C VAL A 147 5.07 4.68 -10.63
N LEU A 148 4.11 3.77 -10.55
CA LEU A 148 3.22 3.42 -11.65
C LEU A 148 2.06 4.42 -11.68
N VAL A 149 1.97 5.17 -12.77
CA VAL A 149 0.97 6.20 -13.05
C VAL A 149 -0.03 5.66 -14.05
N ASP A 150 -1.27 5.46 -13.61
CA ASP A 150 -2.36 5.15 -14.51
C ASP A 150 -2.95 6.44 -15.08
N SER A 151 -3.04 6.51 -16.40
CA SER A 151 -3.65 7.63 -17.12
C SER A 151 -5.00 7.30 -17.76
N SER A 152 -5.67 6.21 -17.34
CA SER A 152 -6.90 5.63 -17.90
C SER A 152 -6.80 5.05 -19.32
N ASP A 153 -5.62 5.16 -19.93
CA ASP A 153 -5.29 4.59 -21.23
C ASP A 153 -5.00 3.07 -21.10
N THR A 154 -4.81 2.39 -22.23
CA THR A 154 -4.38 0.97 -22.24
C THR A 154 -2.88 0.80 -21.91
N SER A 155 -2.38 1.61 -20.98
CA SER A 155 -0.99 1.61 -20.52
C SER A 155 -0.83 2.44 -19.26
N ALA A 156 0.07 2.02 -18.39
CA ALA A 156 0.59 2.86 -17.31
C ALA A 156 1.96 3.43 -17.66
N THR A 157 2.23 4.65 -17.20
CA THR A 157 3.58 5.23 -17.20
C THR A 157 4.28 4.83 -15.92
N VAL A 158 5.49 4.28 -15.99
CA VAL A 158 6.31 3.99 -14.80
C VAL A 158 7.38 5.05 -14.70
N ILE A 159 7.41 5.78 -13.59
CA ILE A 159 8.48 6.72 -13.23
C ILE A 159 9.45 5.97 -12.34
N HIS A 160 10.69 5.81 -12.80
CA HIS A 160 11.69 4.98 -12.11
C HIS A 160 12.32 5.71 -10.92
N GLY A 161 12.58 4.97 -9.84
CA GLY A 161 13.30 5.41 -8.65
C GLY A 161 14.82 5.26 -8.77
N ASN A 162 15.55 5.77 -7.78
CA ASN A 162 16.92 5.39 -7.42
C ASN A 162 17.27 5.91 -6.01
N SER A 163 18.56 5.85 -5.63
CA SER A 163 19.13 6.43 -4.40
C SER A 163 18.86 7.93 -4.12
N ARG A 164 18.17 8.62 -5.02
CA ARG A 164 17.76 10.02 -4.90
C ARG A 164 16.25 10.22 -4.95
N GLY A 165 15.46 9.15 -4.88
CA GLY A 165 14.01 9.14 -5.06
C GLY A 165 13.67 8.95 -6.53
N LEU A 166 12.60 9.58 -7.01
CA LEU A 166 12.19 9.48 -8.42
C LEU A 166 13.15 10.23 -9.36
N ILE A 167 13.32 9.68 -10.57
CA ILE A 167 14.03 10.32 -11.68
C ILE A 167 13.13 10.54 -12.89
N GLU A 168 13.55 11.42 -13.81
CA GLU A 168 12.84 11.71 -15.07
C GLU A 168 12.90 10.55 -16.09
N ARG A 169 13.42 9.38 -15.71
CA ARG A 169 13.37 8.17 -16.53
C ARG A 169 11.97 7.59 -16.43
N VAL A 170 11.27 7.55 -17.55
CA VAL A 170 9.95 6.94 -17.65
C VAL A 170 9.94 5.76 -18.62
N SER A 171 9.14 4.75 -18.33
CA SER A 171 8.80 3.67 -19.27
C SER A 171 7.30 3.47 -19.37
N MET A 172 6.86 2.71 -20.37
CA MET A 172 5.45 2.37 -20.56
C MET A 172 5.22 0.89 -20.26
N LEU A 173 4.21 0.60 -19.45
CA LEU A 173 3.74 -0.76 -19.18
C LEU A 173 2.36 -0.94 -19.83
N PRO A 174 2.23 -1.79 -20.86
CA PRO A 174 0.92 -2.06 -21.46
C PRO A 174 0.01 -2.77 -20.46
N LEU A 175 -1.12 -2.14 -20.12
CA LEU A 175 -2.11 -2.67 -19.17
C LEU A 175 -3.52 -2.38 -19.70
N PRO A 176 -4.53 -3.19 -19.37
CA PRO A 176 -5.90 -2.82 -19.67
C PRO A 176 -6.33 -1.60 -18.83
N SER A 177 -7.28 -0.83 -19.37
CA SER A 177 -7.94 0.22 -18.60
C SER A 177 -8.71 -0.41 -17.44
N SER A 178 -8.39 0.01 -16.21
CA SER A 178 -8.91 -0.54 -14.95
C SER A 178 -9.28 0.59 -14.00
N ALA A 179 -10.23 0.34 -13.10
CA ALA A 179 -10.68 1.33 -12.12
C ALA A 179 -9.97 1.23 -10.77
N VAL A 180 -9.48 0.03 -10.41
CA VAL A 180 -8.92 -0.26 -9.08
C VAL A 180 -7.64 -1.07 -9.22
N ARG A 181 -6.62 -0.71 -8.43
CA ARG A 181 -5.31 -1.33 -8.43
C ARG A 181 -4.70 -1.43 -7.05
N THR A 182 -3.85 -2.41 -6.87
CA THR A 182 -2.97 -2.53 -5.71
C THR A 182 -1.78 -3.42 -6.06
N THR A 183 -0.77 -3.44 -5.21
CA THR A 183 0.38 -4.35 -5.32
C THR A 183 0.55 -5.17 -4.04
N GLY A 184 1.18 -6.34 -4.17
CA GLY A 184 1.56 -7.20 -3.05
C GLY A 184 1.86 -8.63 -3.52
N ASP A 185 2.56 -9.42 -2.71
CA ASP A 185 2.97 -10.78 -3.04
C ASP A 185 1.80 -11.76 -2.88
N VAL A 186 1.00 -11.89 -3.95
CA VAL A 186 -0.16 -12.80 -3.99
C VAL A 186 0.14 -14.10 -4.71
N THR A 187 1.38 -14.29 -5.18
CA THR A 187 1.88 -15.53 -5.78
C THR A 187 2.86 -16.31 -4.89
N GLY A 188 3.30 -15.73 -3.79
CA GLY A 188 4.14 -16.36 -2.77
C GLY A 188 5.61 -16.49 -3.19
N ASP A 189 6.05 -15.68 -4.15
CA ASP A 189 7.41 -15.69 -4.68
C ASP A 189 8.32 -14.63 -4.03
N GLY A 190 7.78 -13.85 -3.10
CA GLY A 190 8.48 -12.78 -2.39
C GLY A 190 8.56 -11.48 -3.18
N LEU A 191 7.85 -11.36 -4.30
CA LEU A 191 7.84 -10.19 -5.16
C LEU A 191 6.42 -9.59 -5.19
N ASP A 192 6.31 -8.27 -5.05
CA ASP A 192 5.00 -7.64 -5.17
C ASP A 192 4.46 -7.76 -6.60
N ASP A 193 3.34 -8.47 -6.74
CA ASP A 193 2.59 -8.59 -7.98
C ASP A 193 1.70 -7.35 -8.17
N LEU A 194 1.28 -7.09 -9.41
CA LEU A 194 0.31 -6.02 -9.71
C LEU A 194 -1.08 -6.62 -9.89
N ILE A 195 -2.05 -6.13 -9.10
CA ILE A 195 -3.43 -6.60 -9.13
C ILE A 195 -4.30 -5.49 -9.72
N LEU A 196 -5.04 -5.80 -10.79
CA LEU A 196 -6.01 -4.91 -11.43
C LEU A 196 -7.43 -5.47 -11.27
N ALA A 197 -8.38 -4.66 -10.78
CA ALA A 197 -9.79 -5.00 -10.74
C ALA A 197 -10.65 -3.99 -11.52
N THR A 198 -11.89 -4.38 -11.82
CA THR A 198 -12.86 -3.58 -12.59
C THR A 198 -12.28 -3.11 -13.93
N ILE A 199 -12.09 -4.07 -14.84
CA ILE A 199 -11.53 -3.83 -16.17
C ILE A 199 -12.65 -3.44 -17.15
N PHE A 200 -12.62 -2.22 -17.67
CA PHE A 200 -13.72 -1.64 -18.45
C PHE A 200 -13.95 -2.26 -19.84
N SER A 201 -12.97 -3.01 -20.36
CA SER A 201 -12.98 -3.52 -21.74
C SER A 201 -13.58 -4.94 -21.90
N ARG A 202 -14.23 -5.50 -20.87
CA ARG A 202 -14.73 -6.89 -20.90
C ARG A 202 -16.15 -7.01 -20.32
N PRO A 203 -16.95 -8.00 -20.79
CA PRO A 203 -18.30 -8.23 -20.30
C PRO A 203 -18.35 -9.02 -18.97
N PHE A 204 -17.21 -9.35 -18.37
CA PHE A 204 -17.11 -10.17 -17.16
C PHE A 204 -16.39 -9.44 -16.04
N GLU A 205 -16.81 -9.75 -14.82
CA GLU A 205 -16.24 -9.26 -13.58
C GLU A 205 -15.03 -10.11 -13.24
N GLU A 206 -13.87 -9.65 -13.67
CA GLU A 206 -12.58 -10.32 -13.50
C GLU A 206 -11.62 -9.35 -12.83
N PHE A 207 -10.72 -9.88 -12.01
CA PHE A 207 -9.47 -9.20 -11.69
C PHE A 207 -8.31 -9.97 -12.29
N GLN A 208 -7.24 -9.23 -12.59
CA GLN A 208 -6.03 -9.75 -13.19
C GLN A 208 -4.88 -9.57 -12.23
N ILE A 209 -4.17 -10.65 -11.97
CA ILE A 209 -2.88 -10.63 -11.27
C ILE A 209 -1.82 -10.67 -12.36
N TYR A 210 -0.93 -9.70 -12.34
CA TYR A 210 0.27 -9.63 -13.16
C TYR A 210 1.44 -10.09 -12.27
N PRO A 211 1.89 -11.35 -12.39
CA PRO A 211 2.96 -11.85 -11.55
C PRO A 211 4.24 -11.07 -11.79
N ALA A 212 4.92 -10.68 -10.72
CA ALA A 212 6.20 -10.03 -10.84
C ALA A 212 7.27 -10.96 -11.43
N LEU A 213 8.25 -10.36 -12.11
CA LEU A 213 9.41 -11.08 -12.60
C LEU A 213 10.65 -10.65 -11.84
N ALA A 214 11.45 -11.62 -11.41
CA ALA A 214 12.76 -11.35 -10.78
C ALA A 214 13.73 -10.55 -11.68
N SER A 215 13.46 -10.49 -12.99
CA SER A 215 14.22 -9.69 -13.96
C SER A 215 13.73 -8.24 -14.09
N GLY A 216 12.70 -7.84 -13.35
CA GLY A 216 11.94 -6.62 -13.59
C GLY A 216 10.76 -6.82 -14.53
N GLY A 217 9.73 -5.99 -14.34
CA GLY A 217 8.46 -6.05 -15.04
C GLY A 217 7.53 -7.15 -14.52
N TYR A 218 6.50 -7.45 -15.32
CA TYR A 218 5.45 -8.41 -14.98
C TYR A 218 5.24 -9.44 -16.10
N ALA A 219 4.86 -10.65 -15.70
CA ALA A 219 4.47 -11.73 -16.60
C ALA A 219 3.08 -11.49 -17.21
N ALA A 220 2.68 -12.40 -18.10
CA ALA A 220 1.30 -12.42 -18.60
C ALA A 220 0.32 -12.63 -17.42
N PRO A 221 -0.84 -11.96 -17.43
CA PRO A 221 -1.72 -11.97 -16.28
C PRO A 221 -2.42 -13.31 -16.09
N VAL A 222 -2.56 -13.71 -14.83
CA VAL A 222 -3.51 -14.71 -14.38
C VAL A 222 -4.86 -14.02 -14.19
N VAL A 223 -5.90 -14.53 -14.86
CA VAL A 223 -7.26 -13.99 -14.80
C VAL A 223 -8.06 -14.80 -13.79
N LEU A 224 -8.63 -14.12 -12.80
CA LEU A 224 -9.53 -14.72 -11.81
C LEU A 224 -10.94 -14.16 -12.04
N SER A 225 -11.85 -15.05 -12.43
CA SER A 225 -13.26 -14.72 -12.64
C SER A 225 -14.00 -14.64 -11.31
N LEU A 226 -14.80 -13.59 -11.13
CA LEU A 226 -15.72 -13.46 -10.01
C LEU A 226 -17.05 -14.18 -10.32
N PRO A 227 -17.79 -14.63 -9.29
CA PRO A 227 -19.15 -15.16 -9.44
C PRO A 227 -20.05 -14.21 -10.25
N LEU A 228 -20.89 -14.77 -11.13
CA LEU A 228 -21.84 -13.99 -11.93
C LEU A 228 -22.77 -13.14 -11.04
N GLY A 229 -22.86 -11.84 -11.34
CA GLY A 229 -23.66 -10.90 -10.53
C GLY A 229 -22.95 -10.41 -9.27
N SER A 230 -21.61 -10.51 -9.24
CA SER A 230 -20.81 -9.57 -8.47
C SER A 230 -21.13 -8.13 -8.96
N ASN A 231 -20.62 -7.10 -8.30
CA ASN A 231 -20.56 -5.78 -8.93
C ASN A 231 -19.08 -5.39 -9.04
N HIS A 232 -18.82 -4.30 -9.79
CA HIS A 232 -17.52 -3.65 -9.85
C HIS A 232 -16.87 -3.58 -8.46
N THR A 233 -15.65 -4.12 -8.35
CA THR A 233 -14.81 -3.96 -7.19
C THR A 233 -14.58 -2.47 -6.97
N SER A 234 -14.87 -1.99 -5.76
CA SER A 234 -14.67 -0.60 -5.34
C SER A 234 -13.31 -0.38 -4.70
N SER A 235 -12.77 -1.41 -4.03
CA SER A 235 -11.46 -1.36 -3.39
C SER A 235 -10.87 -2.76 -3.22
N LEU A 236 -9.54 -2.82 -3.15
CA LEU A 236 -8.75 -4.02 -2.87
C LEU A 236 -7.81 -3.75 -1.69
N ALA A 237 -7.44 -4.80 -0.96
CA ALA A 237 -6.33 -4.78 -0.02
C ALA A 237 -5.58 -6.12 -0.03
N VAL A 238 -4.27 -6.08 0.17
CA VAL A 238 -3.40 -7.27 0.22
C VAL A 238 -2.80 -7.38 1.62
N GLY A 239 -2.72 -8.58 2.17
CA GLY A 239 -2.12 -8.85 3.46
C GLY A 239 -2.26 -10.32 3.87
N ASP A 240 -1.55 -10.74 4.90
CA ASP A 240 -1.73 -12.09 5.46
C ASP A 240 -2.99 -12.15 6.32
N PHE A 241 -4.11 -12.55 5.73
CA PHE A 241 -5.44 -12.48 6.34
C PHE A 241 -5.84 -13.76 7.07
N ASN A 242 -5.05 -14.82 6.94
CA ASN A 242 -5.26 -16.08 7.65
C ASN A 242 -4.14 -16.44 8.65
N GLY A 243 -3.02 -15.72 8.65
CA GLY A 243 -1.92 -15.82 9.60
C GLY A 243 -0.89 -16.89 9.23
N ASP A 244 -0.80 -17.28 7.96
CA ASP A 244 0.13 -18.30 7.47
C ASP A 244 1.41 -17.72 6.84
N GLY A 245 1.56 -16.40 6.85
CA GLY A 245 2.70 -15.66 6.34
C GLY A 245 2.68 -15.44 4.82
N ARG A 246 1.54 -15.64 4.15
CA ARG A 246 1.36 -15.43 2.70
C ARG A 246 0.50 -14.22 2.41
N GLY A 247 0.69 -13.58 1.25
CA GLY A 247 -0.16 -12.48 0.83
C GLY A 247 -1.51 -12.98 0.30
N ASP A 248 -2.57 -12.70 1.05
CA ASP A 248 -3.95 -12.90 0.68
C ASP A 248 -4.56 -11.62 0.08
N LEU A 249 -5.76 -11.71 -0.50
CA LEU A 249 -6.46 -10.59 -1.12
C LEU A 249 -7.86 -10.42 -0.53
N ALA A 250 -8.20 -9.18 -0.17
CA ALA A 250 -9.52 -8.75 0.26
C ALA A 250 -10.14 -7.82 -0.79
N LEU A 251 -11.41 -8.08 -1.13
CA LEU A 251 -12.15 -7.33 -2.15
C LEU A 251 -13.39 -6.73 -1.52
N ASP A 252 -13.59 -5.42 -1.73
CA ASP A 252 -14.86 -4.75 -1.51
C ASP A 252 -15.63 -4.65 -2.84
N GLU A 253 -16.87 -5.11 -2.82
CA GLU A 253 -17.79 -4.96 -3.95
C GLU A 253 -18.64 -3.70 -3.77
N ALA A 254 -18.86 -2.95 -4.86
CA ALA A 254 -19.63 -1.71 -4.82
C ALA A 254 -21.13 -1.90 -4.52
N ARG A 255 -21.60 -3.14 -4.35
CA ARG A 255 -23.01 -3.45 -4.06
C ARG A 255 -23.33 -3.17 -2.59
N ASP A 256 -24.43 -2.48 -2.36
CA ASP A 256 -24.96 -2.28 -1.01
C ASP A 256 -25.29 -3.61 -0.33
N GLY A 257 -24.73 -3.81 0.87
CA GLY A 257 -24.94 -5.02 1.68
C GLY A 257 -24.21 -6.26 1.16
N ALA A 258 -23.26 -6.11 0.24
CA ALA A 258 -22.27 -7.15 -0.02
C ALA A 258 -21.33 -7.31 1.18
N ASN A 259 -20.82 -8.52 1.35
CA ASN A 259 -19.75 -8.82 2.29
C ASN A 259 -18.39 -8.50 1.64
N LEU A 260 -17.34 -8.40 2.46
CA LEU A 260 -15.97 -8.45 1.94
C LEU A 260 -15.66 -9.88 1.49
N ARG A 261 -15.09 -10.03 0.30
CA ARG A 261 -14.63 -11.35 -0.18
C ARG A 261 -13.14 -11.50 0.06
N LEU A 262 -12.75 -12.63 0.64
CA LEU A 262 -11.35 -13.00 0.78
C LEU A 262 -10.95 -14.06 -0.23
N TYR A 263 -9.75 -13.92 -0.74
CA TYR A 263 -9.04 -14.93 -1.51
C TYR A 263 -7.74 -15.24 -0.78
N LEU A 264 -7.59 -16.48 -0.33
CA LEU A 264 -6.42 -16.90 0.42
C LEU A 264 -5.42 -17.55 -0.51
N GLN A 265 -4.14 -17.25 -0.31
CA GLN A 265 -3.05 -17.86 -1.04
C GLN A 265 -2.75 -19.25 -0.47
N ASP A 266 -2.67 -20.25 -1.34
CA ASP A 266 -2.24 -21.59 -0.96
C ASP A 266 -0.71 -21.74 -0.95
N SER A 267 -0.22 -22.89 -0.50
CA SER A 267 1.22 -23.18 -0.45
C SER A 267 1.92 -23.25 -1.82
N LEU A 268 1.15 -23.22 -2.90
CA LEU A 268 1.63 -23.25 -4.28
C LEU A 268 1.53 -21.88 -4.96
N GLY A 269 1.08 -20.83 -4.24
CA GLY A 269 0.96 -19.48 -4.79
C GLY A 269 -0.35 -19.21 -5.52
N ASN A 270 -1.35 -20.08 -5.41
CA ASN A 270 -2.65 -19.85 -6.04
C ASN A 270 -3.61 -19.17 -5.06
N LEU A 271 -4.35 -18.18 -5.54
CA LEU A 271 -5.47 -17.62 -4.80
C LEU A 271 -6.73 -18.48 -4.94
N ALA A 272 -7.32 -18.87 -3.81
CA ALA A 272 -8.59 -19.58 -3.75
C ALA A 272 -9.65 -18.75 -2.99
N PRO A 273 -10.91 -18.70 -3.45
CA PRO A 273 -11.96 -18.00 -2.73
C PRO A 273 -12.17 -18.64 -1.34
N SER A 274 -12.28 -17.80 -0.33
CA SER A 274 -12.50 -18.18 1.06
C SER A 274 -13.81 -17.60 1.59
N LEU A 275 -13.99 -17.65 2.92
CA LEU A 275 -15.17 -17.14 3.60
C LEU A 275 -15.36 -15.64 3.34
N GLU A 276 -16.62 -15.23 3.14
CA GLU A 276 -16.99 -13.82 3.11
C GLU A 276 -17.06 -13.24 4.53
N ILE A 277 -16.53 -12.04 4.73
CA ILE A 277 -16.60 -11.32 6.01
C ILE A 277 -17.78 -10.36 5.96
N ALA A 278 -18.68 -10.50 6.92
CA ALA A 278 -19.83 -9.61 7.04
C ALA A 278 -19.36 -8.15 7.22
N ARG A 279 -19.94 -7.26 6.41
CA ARG A 279 -19.73 -5.82 6.56
C ARG A 279 -21.04 -5.05 6.64
N GLN A 280 -21.00 -3.87 7.24
CA GLN A 280 -22.07 -2.90 7.20
C GLN A 280 -22.26 -2.35 5.78
N ARG A 281 -23.36 -1.62 5.59
CA ARG A 281 -23.70 -1.01 4.29
C ARG A 281 -22.66 0.01 3.85
N GLY A 282 -22.60 0.26 2.54
CA GLY A 282 -21.66 1.20 1.94
C GLY A 282 -20.37 0.55 1.50
N SER A 283 -19.94 0.85 0.28
CA SER A 283 -18.60 0.57 -0.21
C SER A 283 -17.63 1.66 0.22
N GLY A 284 -16.34 1.37 0.14
CA GLY A 284 -15.33 2.20 0.80
C GLY A 284 -13.92 1.90 0.36
N LEU A 285 -12.98 2.74 0.80
CA LEU A 285 -11.56 2.39 0.71
C LEU A 285 -11.23 1.36 1.78
N LEU A 286 -10.57 0.30 1.35
CA LEU A 286 -9.99 -0.72 2.22
C LEU A 286 -8.50 -0.44 2.41
N ILE A 287 -8.04 -0.57 3.65
CA ILE A 287 -6.61 -0.57 3.97
C ILE A 287 -6.29 -1.76 4.87
N THR A 288 -5.05 -2.25 4.75
CA THR A 288 -4.48 -3.27 5.62
C THR A 288 -3.42 -2.64 6.50
N THR A 289 -3.45 -2.92 7.79
CA THR A 289 -2.49 -2.37 8.78
C THR A 289 -2.56 -3.20 10.07
N ASP A 290 -1.54 -3.12 10.92
CA ASP A 290 -1.55 -3.75 12.26
C ASP A 290 -2.05 -2.72 13.29
N LEU A 291 -3.37 -2.68 13.52
CA LEU A 291 -4.00 -1.67 14.38
C LEU A 291 -3.68 -1.92 15.86
N ASN A 292 -3.69 -3.18 16.27
CA ASN A 292 -3.54 -3.56 17.67
C ASN A 292 -2.10 -3.90 18.09
N ARG A 293 -1.14 -3.81 17.14
CA ARG A 293 0.29 -4.14 17.27
C ARG A 293 0.59 -5.58 17.68
N ASP A 294 -0.25 -6.53 17.31
CA ASP A 294 -0.01 -7.95 17.60
C ASP A 294 0.82 -8.65 16.52
N GLY A 295 1.23 -7.91 15.48
CA GLY A 295 2.04 -8.40 14.36
C GLY A 295 1.22 -9.08 13.27
N ARG A 296 -0.10 -8.93 13.29
CA ARG A 296 -1.04 -9.49 12.30
C ARG A 296 -1.62 -8.40 11.42
N ALA A 297 -2.12 -8.78 10.25
CA ALA A 297 -2.69 -7.84 9.28
C ALA A 297 -4.18 -7.65 9.55
N ASP A 298 -4.52 -6.54 10.22
CA ASP A 298 -5.90 -6.09 10.39
C ASP A 298 -6.43 -5.42 9.11
N LEU A 299 -7.76 -5.26 9.04
CA LEU A 299 -8.44 -4.57 7.95
C LEU A 299 -9.20 -3.36 8.48
N ALA A 300 -9.17 -2.25 7.77
CA ALA A 300 -10.04 -1.11 8.02
C ALA A 300 -10.71 -0.62 6.75
N MET A 301 -11.94 -0.12 6.88
CA MET A 301 -12.80 0.28 5.78
C MET A 301 -13.48 1.61 6.07
N ALA A 302 -13.34 2.58 5.17
CA ALA A 302 -14.08 3.83 5.25
C ALA A 302 -15.36 3.77 4.42
N HIS A 303 -16.51 3.59 5.06
CA HIS A 303 -17.81 3.42 4.37
C HIS A 303 -18.31 4.75 3.80
N SER A 304 -18.09 4.96 2.50
CA SER A 304 -18.40 6.21 1.82
C SER A 304 -19.91 6.49 1.83
N GLY A 305 -20.30 7.65 2.33
CA GLY A 305 -21.70 8.08 2.37
C GLY A 305 -22.50 7.63 3.59
N TRP A 306 -21.89 6.89 4.51
CA TRP A 306 -22.57 6.34 5.67
C TRP A 306 -22.13 6.91 7.02
N GLY A 307 -21.07 7.73 7.05
CA GLY A 307 -20.69 8.46 8.27
C GLY A 307 -19.86 7.67 9.26
N TYR A 308 -19.35 6.49 8.90
CA TYR A 308 -18.57 5.62 9.79
C TYR A 308 -17.41 4.92 9.10
N ILE A 309 -16.49 4.44 9.93
CA ILE A 309 -15.41 3.53 9.58
C ILE A 309 -15.68 2.19 10.26
N GLY A 310 -15.40 1.11 9.54
CA GLY A 310 -15.35 -0.25 10.06
C GLY A 310 -13.90 -0.72 10.22
N TYR A 311 -13.60 -1.52 11.23
CA TYR A 311 -12.33 -2.25 11.32
C TYR A 311 -12.51 -3.67 11.83
N TYR A 312 -11.62 -4.55 11.40
CA TYR A 312 -11.61 -5.98 11.65
C TYR A 312 -10.23 -6.37 12.17
N LEU A 313 -10.18 -6.90 13.39
CA LEU A 313 -8.93 -7.37 13.95
C LEU A 313 -8.69 -8.82 13.51
N GLN A 314 -7.51 -9.11 13.01
CA GLN A 314 -7.11 -10.46 12.70
C GLN A 314 -6.88 -11.24 14.00
N THR A 315 -7.25 -12.51 13.96
CA THR A 315 -7.09 -13.49 15.03
C THR A 315 -6.43 -14.73 14.47
N GLY A 316 -6.09 -15.71 15.33
CA GLY A 316 -5.53 -16.98 14.87
C GLY A 316 -6.45 -17.85 14.01
N THR A 317 -7.70 -17.44 13.78
CA THR A 317 -8.70 -18.20 13.00
C THR A 317 -9.43 -17.37 11.94
N GLY A 318 -8.94 -16.18 11.60
CA GLY A 318 -9.60 -15.21 10.72
C GLY A 318 -9.89 -13.89 11.43
N PHE A 319 -10.95 -13.18 11.07
CA PHE A 319 -11.23 -11.84 11.63
C PHE A 319 -12.29 -11.83 12.72
N THR A 320 -12.22 -10.82 13.59
CA THR A 320 -13.37 -10.39 14.40
C THR A 320 -14.52 -9.92 13.50
N PRO A 321 -15.77 -9.88 14.01
CA PRO A 321 -16.81 -9.07 13.38
C PRO A 321 -16.36 -7.61 13.22
N GLU A 322 -16.96 -6.90 12.27
CA GLU A 322 -16.69 -5.48 12.06
C GLU A 322 -17.01 -4.66 13.32
N ASN A 323 -16.03 -3.87 13.76
CA ASN A 323 -16.22 -2.83 14.76
C ASN A 323 -16.43 -1.50 14.04
N VAL A 324 -17.52 -0.80 14.36
CA VAL A 324 -17.94 0.41 13.65
C VAL A 324 -17.80 1.63 14.54
N VAL A 325 -17.25 2.71 14.00
CA VAL A 325 -17.02 3.97 14.72
C VAL A 325 -17.50 5.13 13.87
N GLU A 326 -18.20 6.08 14.49
CA GLU A 326 -18.64 7.30 13.81
C GLU A 326 -17.43 8.12 13.34
N ALA A 327 -17.48 8.52 12.07
CA ALA A 327 -16.44 9.27 11.38
C ALA A 327 -16.99 10.54 10.70
N TYR A 328 -18.32 10.74 10.72
CA TYR A 328 -19.04 11.90 10.21
C TYR A 328 -18.72 12.28 8.76
N GLN A 329 -18.36 11.29 7.95
CA GLN A 329 -18.04 11.45 6.54
C GLN A 329 -19.24 11.08 5.66
N PHE A 330 -19.61 11.97 4.73
CA PHE A 330 -20.77 11.75 3.85
C PHE A 330 -20.41 11.68 2.37
N GLN A 331 -19.22 12.12 1.97
CA GLN A 331 -18.78 12.10 0.58
C GLN A 331 -17.27 11.87 0.53
N GLY A 332 -16.88 10.62 0.27
CA GLY A 332 -15.49 10.24 0.01
C GLY A 332 -15.24 10.21 -1.48
N ARG A 333 -14.26 10.98 -1.94
CA ARG A 333 -13.54 10.71 -3.18
C ARG A 333 -12.09 10.37 -2.81
N LEU A 334 -11.51 9.46 -3.59
CA LEU A 334 -10.21 8.76 -3.48
C LEU A 334 -9.16 9.29 -2.48
N ASN A 335 -8.45 8.35 -1.82
CA ASN A 335 -7.31 8.58 -0.93
C ASN A 335 -7.57 9.52 0.25
N TYR A 336 -8.75 9.39 0.86
CA TYR A 336 -9.25 10.19 1.97
C TYR A 336 -9.13 9.47 3.31
N PHE A 337 -8.47 8.31 3.37
CA PHE A 337 -8.42 7.43 4.53
C PHE A 337 -7.01 6.86 4.67
N ALA A 338 -6.43 6.95 5.86
CA ALA A 338 -5.09 6.46 6.15
C ALA A 338 -5.00 5.95 7.60
N ALA A 339 -3.95 5.19 7.88
CA ALA A 339 -3.63 4.65 9.21
C ALA A 339 -2.20 4.97 9.62
N GLY A 340 -1.92 5.03 10.91
CA GLY A 340 -0.59 5.23 11.48
C GLY A 340 -0.68 5.64 12.94
N ASP A 341 0.43 5.78 13.64
CA ASP A 341 0.46 6.12 15.07
C ASP A 341 0.54 7.65 15.24
N LEU A 342 -0.62 8.32 15.16
CA LEU A 342 -0.78 9.78 15.16
C LEU A 342 -0.69 10.40 16.56
N ASN A 343 -0.64 9.60 17.62
CA ASN A 343 -0.39 10.07 18.99
C ASN A 343 0.83 9.46 19.70
N HIS A 344 1.64 8.66 19.01
CA HIS A 344 2.83 8.00 19.54
C HIS A 344 2.57 7.09 20.76
N ASP A 345 1.35 6.58 20.93
CA ASP A 345 1.03 5.65 22.02
C ASP A 345 1.37 4.19 21.66
N GLY A 346 1.79 3.97 20.42
CA GLY A 346 2.15 2.69 19.87
C GLY A 346 0.99 1.98 19.21
N CYS A 347 -0.26 2.43 19.33
CA CYS A 347 -1.39 1.87 18.59
C CYS A 347 -1.42 2.33 17.13
N GLY A 348 -2.16 1.61 16.29
CA GLY A 348 -2.55 2.14 14.99
C GLY A 348 -3.75 3.05 15.15
N ASP A 349 -3.67 4.27 14.67
CA ASP A 349 -4.78 5.22 14.58
C ASP A 349 -5.33 5.25 13.16
N LEU A 350 -6.50 5.85 12.99
CA LEU A 350 -7.13 6.09 11.70
C LEU A 350 -7.43 7.57 11.50
N VAL A 351 -7.27 8.04 10.28
CA VAL A 351 -7.62 9.40 9.89
C VAL A 351 -8.44 9.41 8.61
N ILE A 352 -9.47 10.27 8.58
CA ILE A 352 -10.34 10.44 7.43
C ILE A 352 -10.49 11.91 7.04
N ALA A 353 -10.24 12.22 5.77
CA ALA A 353 -10.52 13.52 5.19
C ALA A 353 -12.01 13.64 4.84
N ARG A 354 -12.58 14.85 5.04
CA ARG A 354 -14.03 15.08 5.00
C ARG A 354 -14.44 16.22 4.09
N LEU A 355 -13.97 16.20 2.84
CA LEU A 355 -14.35 17.10 1.74
C LEU A 355 -15.07 18.41 2.17
N SER A 356 -14.31 19.49 2.34
CA SER A 356 -14.81 20.80 2.85
C SER A 356 -15.11 20.84 4.35
N GLN A 357 -14.61 19.87 5.12
CA GLN A 357 -14.61 19.86 6.58
C GLN A 357 -13.25 19.37 7.07
N SER A 358 -12.92 19.71 8.33
CA SER A 358 -11.72 19.21 9.00
C SER A 358 -11.67 17.68 9.02
N PRO A 359 -10.47 17.08 8.83
CA PRO A 359 -10.26 15.66 9.04
C PRO A 359 -10.72 15.20 10.43
N VAL A 360 -11.15 13.95 10.50
CA VAL A 360 -11.43 13.25 11.75
C VAL A 360 -10.30 12.28 12.05
N LEU A 361 -9.81 12.34 13.28
CA LEU A 361 -8.79 11.50 13.88
C LEU A 361 -9.48 10.52 14.84
N LEU A 362 -9.14 9.25 14.75
CA LEU A 362 -9.64 8.17 15.59
C LEU A 362 -8.44 7.44 16.18
N TYR A 363 -8.21 7.61 17.48
CA TYR A 363 -7.04 7.03 18.12
C TYR A 363 -7.32 5.60 18.57
N GLY A 364 -6.46 4.68 18.19
CA GLY A 364 -6.46 3.31 18.68
C GLY A 364 -6.02 3.28 20.15
N GLN A 365 -6.58 2.40 20.94
CA GLN A 365 -6.29 2.27 22.37
C GLN A 365 -6.26 0.81 22.77
N GLY A 366 -5.44 0.46 23.76
CA GLY A 366 -5.43 -0.89 24.33
C GLY A 366 -4.68 -1.92 23.49
N CYS A 367 -3.65 -1.49 22.74
CA CYS A 367 -2.77 -2.36 21.98
C CYS A 367 -1.90 -3.25 22.86
N ALA A 368 -1.52 -4.41 22.33
CA ALA A 368 -0.59 -5.29 23.01
C ALA A 368 0.76 -4.57 23.16
N PRO A 369 1.37 -4.53 24.36
CA PRO A 369 2.70 -3.97 24.49
C PRO A 369 3.66 -4.80 23.65
N ARG A 370 4.47 -4.14 22.80
CA ARG A 370 5.55 -4.81 22.04
C ARG A 370 6.32 -5.73 23.00
N PRO A 371 6.47 -7.03 22.71
CA PRO A 371 7.37 -7.86 23.52
C PRO A 371 8.73 -7.19 23.49
N ARG A 372 9.20 -6.70 24.65
CA ARG A 372 10.56 -6.20 24.77
C ARG A 372 11.47 -7.37 24.45
N ILE A 373 12.05 -7.41 23.25
CA ILE A 373 13.17 -8.29 22.98
C ILE A 373 14.28 -7.80 23.91
N ALA A 374 14.53 -8.55 24.99
CA ALA A 374 15.64 -8.29 25.89
C ALA A 374 16.91 -8.20 25.04
N ASN A 375 17.62 -7.08 25.12
CA ASN A 375 18.82 -6.76 24.36
C ASN A 375 19.78 -7.97 24.22
N CYS A 376 19.63 -8.74 23.15
CA CYS A 376 20.70 -9.60 22.68
C CYS A 376 21.74 -8.66 22.08
N ARG A 377 22.86 -8.47 22.79
CA ARG A 377 24.08 -7.90 22.22
C ARG A 377 24.58 -8.85 21.13
N LEU A 378 24.00 -8.74 19.94
CA LEU A 378 24.61 -9.20 18.71
C LEU A 378 25.56 -8.09 18.23
N PRO A 379 26.73 -8.43 17.67
CA PRO A 379 27.58 -7.44 17.01
C PRO A 379 26.75 -6.75 15.91
N ALA A 380 26.95 -5.45 15.74
CA ALA A 380 26.14 -4.59 14.87
C ALA A 380 25.95 -5.22 13.48
N VAL A 381 24.76 -5.80 13.26
CA VAL A 381 24.19 -6.10 11.97
C VAL A 381 23.12 -5.05 11.75
N ALA A 382 23.14 -4.39 10.60
CA ALA A 382 22.22 -3.32 10.24
C ALA A 382 20.77 -3.76 10.54
N VAL A 383 20.13 -3.03 11.45
CA VAL A 383 18.71 -3.14 11.73
C VAL A 383 18.04 -2.13 10.81
N GLU A 384 17.37 -2.60 9.76
CA GLU A 384 16.45 -1.78 8.97
C GLU A 384 15.24 -1.44 9.86
N GLY A 385 14.98 -0.14 9.99
CA GLY A 385 13.86 0.39 10.76
C GLY A 385 12.55 0.03 10.08
N SER A 386 11.67 -0.62 10.84
CA SER A 386 10.30 -0.90 10.41
C SER A 386 9.45 0.36 10.53
N GLY A 387 9.48 1.21 9.50
CA GLY A 387 8.49 2.25 9.26
C GLY A 387 7.44 1.72 8.29
N LEU A 388 6.34 1.17 8.84
CA LEU A 388 5.17 0.82 8.04
C LEU A 388 4.42 2.13 7.73
N VAL A 389 4.67 2.69 6.55
CA VAL A 389 3.93 3.82 6.01
C VAL A 389 2.66 3.30 5.34
N ALA A 390 1.49 3.71 5.82
CA ALA A 390 0.21 3.37 5.19
C ALA A 390 -0.03 4.27 3.96
N ALA A 391 0.60 3.89 2.86
CA ALA A 391 -0.06 3.88 1.55
C ALA A 391 -0.34 2.42 1.19
N HIS A 392 -1.01 2.11 0.07
CA HIS A 392 -1.19 0.76 -0.48
C HIS A 392 0.15 0.08 -0.85
N LEU A 393 1.07 -0.05 0.10
CA LEU A 393 2.46 -0.45 -0.08
C LEU A 393 2.64 -1.89 0.41
N ALA A 394 3.08 -2.71 -0.54
CA ALA A 394 4.09 -3.77 -0.44
C ALA A 394 4.14 -4.66 0.81
N SER A 395 4.26 -5.96 0.55
CA SER A 395 4.49 -6.97 1.58
C SER A 395 5.75 -6.65 2.39
N PRO A 396 5.77 -6.84 3.72
CA PRO A 396 7.01 -6.75 4.49
C PRO A 396 8.02 -7.79 3.95
N LEU A 397 9.25 -7.36 3.68
CA LEU A 397 10.33 -8.21 3.19
C LEU A 397 10.48 -9.47 4.07
N VAL A 398 10.13 -10.63 3.52
CA VAL A 398 10.32 -11.91 4.21
C VAL A 398 11.82 -12.22 4.29
N ARG A 399 12.33 -12.40 5.51
CA ARG A 399 13.69 -12.91 5.75
C ARG A 399 13.84 -14.30 5.12
N GLN A 400 14.65 -14.42 4.07
CA GLN A 400 15.13 -15.73 3.63
C GLN A 400 16.03 -16.34 4.73
N HIS A 401 15.54 -17.38 5.38
CA HIS A 401 16.36 -18.26 6.21
C HIS A 401 17.15 -19.18 5.28
N ASN A 402 18.37 -18.78 4.91
CA ASN A 402 19.35 -19.71 4.34
C ASN A 402 19.76 -20.71 5.42
N GLY A 403 19.07 -21.86 5.44
CA GLY A 403 19.43 -22.99 6.28
C GLY A 403 20.74 -23.61 5.82
N ASP A 404 21.76 -23.52 6.67
CA ASP A 404 22.98 -24.33 6.59
C ASP A 404 22.62 -25.83 6.56
N ALA A 405 22.79 -26.47 5.41
CA ALA A 405 22.89 -27.91 5.31
C ALA A 405 24.36 -28.30 5.12
N GLY A 406 25.08 -28.42 6.25
CA GLY A 406 26.36 -29.10 6.29
C GLY A 406 26.20 -30.58 5.97
N ALA A 407 26.75 -31.02 4.84
CA ALA A 407 26.96 -32.43 4.54
C ALA A 407 28.44 -32.68 4.20
N ASN A 408 29.18 -33.17 5.20
CA ASN A 408 30.48 -33.80 5.05
C ASN A 408 30.37 -35.04 4.14
N VAL A 409 30.97 -35.03 2.93
CA VAL A 409 31.52 -36.26 2.32
C VAL A 409 32.80 -35.97 1.54
N ARG A 410 33.86 -36.58 2.07
CA ARG A 410 35.25 -36.80 1.63
C ARG A 410 35.59 -36.69 0.13
N GLU A 411 36.71 -36.02 -0.14
CA GLU A 411 37.51 -36.17 -1.35
C GLU A 411 38.14 -37.58 -1.48
N GLY A 412 38.20 -38.06 -2.73
CA GLY A 412 39.00 -39.20 -3.17
C GLY A 412 39.02 -39.29 -4.71
N PRO A 413 40.18 -39.39 -5.39
CA PRO A 413 40.29 -39.17 -6.84
C PRO A 413 40.34 -40.46 -7.65
N THR A 414 39.73 -40.49 -8.85
CA THR A 414 40.06 -41.51 -9.87
C THR A 414 39.94 -40.97 -11.30
N ARG A 415 41.03 -41.21 -12.04
CA ARG A 415 41.24 -41.03 -13.50
C ARG A 415 40.28 -41.87 -14.36
N GLY A 416 40.05 -41.43 -15.59
CA GLY A 416 39.60 -42.31 -16.69
C GLY A 416 39.31 -41.54 -17.98
N ALA A 417 39.84 -42.00 -19.11
CA ALA A 417 40.01 -41.28 -20.37
C ALA A 417 39.00 -41.66 -21.47
N GLY A 418 38.96 -40.85 -22.56
CA GLY A 418 38.39 -41.19 -23.88
C GLY A 418 37.62 -40.01 -24.49
N ALA A 419 38.19 -39.15 -25.35
CA ALA A 419 38.36 -39.29 -26.82
C ALA A 419 37.04 -39.63 -27.55
N ARG A 420 36.61 -39.02 -28.67
CA ARG A 420 37.16 -38.05 -29.63
C ARG A 420 36.03 -37.73 -30.65
N ILE A 421 36.05 -36.51 -31.19
CA ILE A 421 35.83 -36.10 -32.61
C ILE A 421 34.44 -36.25 -33.26
N GLY A 422 33.98 -35.14 -33.86
CA GLY A 422 33.09 -35.14 -35.03
C GLY A 422 32.57 -33.75 -35.41
N ARG A 423 33.32 -33.01 -36.25
CA ARG A 423 32.88 -31.78 -36.94
C ARG A 423 31.93 -32.11 -38.09
N ASP A 424 30.92 -31.28 -38.32
CA ASP A 424 30.61 -30.54 -39.57
C ASP A 424 29.16 -30.01 -39.50
N ARG A 425 28.94 -28.70 -39.43
CA ARG A 425 28.68 -27.77 -40.56
C ARG A 425 27.58 -28.26 -41.51
N THR A 426 26.43 -27.57 -41.50
CA THR A 426 25.94 -26.78 -42.67
C THR A 426 24.77 -25.87 -42.29
N PHE A 427 24.91 -24.62 -42.71
CA PHE A 427 23.87 -23.60 -42.89
C PHE A 427 22.93 -23.98 -44.03
N THR A 428 21.64 -23.66 -43.91
CA THR A 428 20.81 -23.11 -45.01
C THR A 428 19.62 -22.35 -44.42
N ALA A 429 19.46 -21.11 -44.88
CA ALA A 429 18.28 -20.27 -44.72
C ALA A 429 17.29 -20.49 -45.88
N SER A 430 15.98 -20.31 -45.65
CA SER A 430 15.14 -19.31 -46.36
C SER A 430 13.63 -19.62 -46.31
N SER A 431 12.85 -18.56 -46.14
CA SER A 431 11.53 -18.23 -46.74
C SER A 431 10.27 -19.04 -46.40
N THR A 432 9.37 -18.39 -45.64
CA THR A 432 7.94 -18.01 -45.91
C THR A 432 7.18 -18.72 -47.04
N PRO A 433 5.85 -18.88 -46.92
CA PRO A 433 4.87 -17.77 -46.85
C PRO A 433 4.46 -17.35 -45.45
#